data_AF-A0A1Z4MYL3-F1
#
_entry.id   AF-A0A1Z4MYL3-F1
#
_cell.length_a   1.000
_cell.length_b   1.000
_cell.length_c   1.000
_cell.angle_alpha   90.00
_cell.angle_beta   90.00
_cell.angle_gamma   90.00
#
_symmetry.space_group_name_H-M   'P 1'
#
loop_
_entity.id
_entity.type
_entity.pdbx_description
1 polymer ?
#
loop_
_entity_poly.entity_id
_entity_poly.type
_entity_poly.pdbx_seq_one_letter_code
_entity_poly.pdbx_strand_id
1 'polypeptide(L)' 'MKAQNKAQKGTVAIEEYEGRLRLRWSHGGKRFSLSLGLPNTKVNQKAAQQKVNV' A
#
# COMPACT_ATOMS: atom_id res chain seq x y z
N MET A 1 -18.62 3.73 -15.63
CA MET A 1 -17.35 2.98 -15.64
C MET A 1 -16.36 3.72 -14.75
N LYS A 2 -15.96 3.18 -13.59
CA LYS A 2 -14.98 3.88 -12.73
C LYS A 2 -13.61 3.79 -13.39
N ALA A 3 -13.06 4.93 -13.80
CA ALA A 3 -11.70 5.04 -14.28
C ALA A 3 -10.78 4.44 -13.20
N GLN A 4 -10.17 3.29 -13.51
CA GLN A 4 -9.09 2.76 -12.70
C GLN A 4 -7.93 3.73 -12.88
N ASN A 5 -7.83 4.70 -11.97
CA ASN A 5 -6.67 5.58 -11.85
C ASN A 5 -5.45 4.67 -11.79
N LYS A 6 -4.74 4.55 -12.91
CA LYS A 6 -3.50 3.77 -12.98
C LYS A 6 -2.54 4.48 -12.02
N ALA A 7 -2.30 3.87 -10.87
CA ALA A 7 -1.31 4.35 -9.92
C ALA A 7 0.01 4.57 -10.70
N GLN A 8 0.64 5.74 -10.50
CA GLN A 8 1.90 6.05 -11.18
C GLN A 8 2.91 4.92 -10.93
N LYS A 9 3.80 4.70 -11.90
CA LYS A 9 4.87 3.71 -11.77
C LYS A 9 5.65 4.02 -10.48
N GLY A 10 5.72 3.06 -9.54
CA GLY A 10 6.37 3.25 -8.24
C GLY A 10 5.43 3.59 -7.07
N THR A 11 4.14 3.81 -7.31
CA THR A 11 3.18 4.06 -6.23
C THR A 11 2.86 2.78 -5.46
N VAL A 12 3.15 2.79 -4.16
CA VAL A 12 2.73 1.76 -3.21
C VAL A 12 1.49 2.24 -2.47
N ALA A 13 0.39 1.50 -2.55
CA ALA A 13 -0.81 1.73 -1.76
C ALA A 13 -0.66 1.06 -0.38
N ILE A 14 -1.09 1.76 0.67
CA ILE A 14 -1.18 1.22 2.02
C ILE A 14 -2.64 0.89 2.29
N GLU A 15 -2.90 -0.34 2.71
CA GLU A 15 -4.24 -0.82 3.01
C GLU A 15 -4.25 -1.62 4.31
N GLU A 16 -5.40 -1.67 4.96
CA GLU A 16 -5.65 -2.63 6.03
C GLU A 16 -6.09 -3.96 5.43
N TYR A 17 -5.52 -5.06 5.92
CA TYR A 17 -6.03 -6.40 5.69
C TYR A 17 -5.99 -7.19 7.00
N GLU A 18 -7.15 -7.65 7.46
CA GLU A 18 -7.31 -8.43 8.70
C GLU A 18 -6.68 -7.76 9.93
N GLY A 19 -6.91 -6.44 10.11
CA GLY A 19 -6.36 -5.68 11.23
C GLY A 19 -4.86 -5.38 11.13
N ARG A 20 -4.22 -5.72 10.01
CA ARG A 20 -2.79 -5.53 9.77
C ARG A 20 -2.54 -4.62 8.58
N LEU A 21 -1.41 -3.91 8.60
CA LEU A 21 -0.97 -3.13 7.45
C LEU A 21 -0.46 -4.03 6.32
N ARG A 22 -0.97 -3.76 5.12
CA ARG A 22 -0.54 -4.39 3.88
C ARG A 22 -0.17 -3.30 2.88
N LEU A 23 1.00 -3.46 2.27
CA LEU A 23 1.42 -2.69 1.12
C LEU A 23 0.97 -3.41 -0.15
N ARG A 24 0.39 -2.70 -1.12
CA ARG A 24 0.07 -3.21 -2.45
C ARG A 24 0.67 -2.33 -3.52
N TRP A 25 1.30 -2.93 -4.52
CA TRP A 25 1.78 -2.21 -5.69
C TRP A 25 1.73 -3.09 -6.93
N SER A 26 1.88 -2.47 -8.09
CA SER A 26 2.03 -3.19 -9.37
C SER A 26 3.37 -2.83 -9.99
N HIS A 27 4.12 -3.85 -10.42
CA HIS A 27 5.40 -3.69 -11.08
C HIS A 27 5.53 -4.68 -12.23
N GLY A 28 5.92 -4.22 -13.43
CA GLY A 28 6.08 -5.08 -14.60
C GLY A 28 4.82 -5.86 -15.01
N GLY A 29 3.63 -5.27 -14.85
CA GLY A 29 2.35 -5.93 -15.16
C GLY A 29 1.89 -6.97 -14.13
N LYS A 30 2.67 -7.21 -13.06
CA LYS A 30 2.32 -8.11 -11.96
C LYS A 30 1.90 -7.32 -10.73
N ARG A 31 0.98 -7.88 -9.94
CA ARG A 31 0.50 -7.32 -8.68
C ARG A 31 1.27 -7.96 -7.53
N PHE A 32 1.73 -7.14 -6.59
CA PHE A 32 2.46 -7.57 -5.41
C PHE A 32 1.76 -7.07 -4.15
N SER A 33 1.87 -7.85 -3.08
CA SER A 33 1.42 -7.47 -1.75
C SER A 33 2.46 -7.87 -0.70
N LEU A 34 2.64 -7.02 0.29
CA LEU A 34 3.50 -7.28 1.45
C LEU A 34 2.73 -6.97 2.73
N SER A 35 2.44 -8.01 3.51
CA SER A 35 1.85 -7.84 4.85
C SER A 35 2.96 -7.50 5.84
N LEU A 36 2.87 -6.37 6.52
CA LEU A 36 3.93 -5.85 7.38
C LEU A 36 3.95 -6.46 8.79
N GLY A 37 3.02 -7.37 9.12
CA GLY A 37 2.87 -7.95 10.47
C GLY A 37 2.43 -6.94 11.54
N LEU A 38 2.50 -5.64 11.24
CA LEU A 38 2.14 -4.53 12.10
C LEU A 38 0.63 -4.38 12.22
N PRO A 39 0.08 -4.22 13.44
CA PRO A 39 -1.32 -3.86 13.63
C PRO A 39 -1.64 -2.52 12.96
N ASN A 40 -2.86 -2.38 12.45
CA ASN A 40 -3.33 -1.16 11.83
C ASN A 40 -3.64 -0.08 12.88
N THR A 41 -2.59 0.59 13.37
CA THR A 41 -2.70 1.73 14.28
C THR A 41 -2.43 3.04 13.55
N LYS A 42 -2.94 4.17 14.07
CA LYS A 42 -2.68 5.50 13.51
C LYS A 42 -1.18 5.81 13.36
N VAL A 43 -0.36 5.33 14.30
CA VAL A 43 1.10 5.48 14.28
C VAL A 43 1.71 4.71 13.10
N ASN A 44 1.30 3.46 12.92
CA ASN A 44 1.84 2.61 11.86
C ASN A 44 1.37 3.05 10.47
N GLN A 45 0.14 3.55 10.34
CA GLN A 45 -0.35 4.18 9.11
C GLN A 45 0.49 5.41 8.74
N LYS A 46 0.77 6.30 9.71
CA LYS A 46 1.59 7.50 9.49
C LYS A 46 3.01 7.14 9.06
N ALA A 47 3.63 6.15 9.70
CA ALA A 47 4.96 5.68 9.35
C ALA A 47 5.00 5.05 7.95
N ALA A 48 3.99 4.27 7.59
CA ALA A 48 3.85 3.71 6.24
C ALA A 48 3.69 4.83 5.20
N GLN A 49 2.83 5.83 5.48
CA GLN A 49 2.58 6.95 4.57
C GLN A 49 3.84 7.76 4.29
N GLN A 50 4.71 7.95 5.30
CA GLN A 50 6.00 8.62 5.12
C GLN A 50 6.95 7.89 4.16
N LYS A 51 6.89 6.55 4.11
CA LYS A 51 7.72 5.72 3.23
C LYS A 51 7.22 5.64 1.79
N VAL A 52 5.96 6.01 1.53
CA VAL A 52 5.35 5.97 0.19
C VAL A 52 5.73 7.19 -0.66
N ASN A 53 6.16 8.29 -0.04
CA ASN A 53 6.68 9.48 -0.72
C ASN A 53 8.20 9.38 -0.94
N VAL A 54 8.65 8.57 -1.90
CA VAL A 54 10.00 8.67 -2.51
C VAL A 54 9.90 8.31 -3.98
#